data_AF-A0A5B7C317-F1
#
_entry.id   AF-A0A5B7C317-F1
#
_cell.length_a   1.000
_cell.length_b   1.000
_cell.length_c   1.000
_cell.angle_alpha   90.00
_cell.angle_beta   90.00
_cell.angle_gamma   90.00
#
_symmetry.space_group_name_H-M   'P 1'
#
loop_
_entity.id
_entity.type
_entity.pdbx_description
1 polymer ?
#
loop_
_entity_poly.entity_id
_entity_poly.type
_entity_poly.pdbx_seq_one_letter_code
_entity_poly.pdbx_strand_id
1 'polypeptide(L)'
;MTSHIDEGLKAEEKKNEKDGGFVVPDTNSFGHNFRDYDAEGARQPGVENFYRINHINQYYDFVKRMREEYGKFNKVEMSIWECCELLNHVVDESDPDLDEPQIEHLLQTAEAIRKDYPNEDWLHLTALIHDLGKVLLHPSFGELPQWAVVGDTYPVGCAFDKSIVHHMYFQENPDYNNTAYNTKYGVYSEGCGLNNVLMSFILCFT
;
A
#
# COMPACT_ATOMS: atom_id res chain seq x y z
N MET A 1 25.18 -16.65 52.28
CA MET A 1 24.52 -15.52 52.97
C MET A 1 25.13 -14.25 52.40
N THR A 2 24.55 -13.64 51.36
CA THR A 2 23.60 -12.51 51.43
C THR A 2 24.10 -11.42 52.40
N SER A 3 24.24 -10.15 52.04
CA SER A 3 23.44 -9.33 51.12
C SER A 3 24.16 -8.01 50.83
N HIS A 4 24.29 -7.60 49.57
CA HIS A 4 24.41 -6.20 49.19
C HIS A 4 23.24 -5.89 48.27
N ILE A 5 22.45 -4.92 48.72
CA ILE A 5 21.23 -4.39 48.11
C ILE A 5 21.73 -3.41 47.05
N ASP A 6 21.47 -3.71 45.78
CA ASP A 6 21.67 -2.76 44.68
C ASP A 6 20.28 -2.28 44.28
N GLU A 7 19.91 -1.10 44.79
CA GLU A 7 18.65 -0.43 44.46
C GLU A 7 18.75 0.11 43.03
N GLY A 8 18.00 -0.54 42.13
CA GLY A 8 17.91 -0.16 40.73
C GLY A 8 17.35 1.25 40.55
N LEU A 9 18.21 2.14 40.06
CA LEU A 9 17.81 3.35 39.35
C LEU A 9 17.15 2.94 38.02
N LYS A 10 15.83 2.72 38.06
CA LYS A 10 15.01 2.77 36.85
C LYS A 10 14.94 4.23 36.42
N ALA A 11 15.59 4.56 35.31
CA ALA A 11 15.40 5.82 34.64
C ALA A 11 13.95 5.89 34.15
N GLU A 12 13.14 6.73 34.79
CA GLU A 12 11.85 7.14 34.25
C GLU A 12 12.11 8.00 33.02
N GLU A 13 11.84 7.46 31.84
CA GLU A 13 11.80 8.24 30.60
C GLU A 13 10.66 9.25 30.70
N LYS A 14 11.02 10.51 30.93
CA LYS A 14 10.12 11.64 30.80
C LYS A 14 9.69 11.77 29.34
N LYS A 15 8.45 11.39 29.02
CA LYS A 15 7.78 11.78 27.78
C LYS A 15 7.72 13.31 27.71
N ASN A 16 8.46 13.87 26.76
CA ASN A 16 8.46 15.29 26.48
C ASN A 16 7.23 15.59 25.59
N GLU A 17 6.08 15.87 26.21
CA GLU A 17 4.85 16.30 25.53
C GLU A 17 4.98 17.74 24.99
N LYS A 18 5.90 18.00 24.06
CA LYS A 18 5.97 19.29 23.34
C LYS A 18 6.63 19.13 21.96
N ASP A 19 6.01 18.37 21.08
CA ASP A 19 6.09 18.65 19.65
C ASP A 19 4.78 18.17 19.03
N GLY A 20 4.17 18.97 18.15
CA GLY A 20 2.91 18.63 17.48
C GLY A 20 3.06 17.52 16.44
N GLY A 21 4.02 16.63 16.63
CA GLY A 21 4.32 15.52 15.73
C GLY A 21 3.32 14.38 15.93
N PHE A 22 2.89 13.80 14.81
CA PHE A 22 2.15 12.55 14.80
C PHE A 22 3.02 11.45 15.45
N VAL A 23 2.58 10.92 16.59
CA VAL A 23 3.25 9.79 17.25
C VAL A 23 2.60 8.51 16.73
N VAL A 24 3.34 7.75 15.93
CA VAL A 24 2.91 6.41 15.50
C VAL A 24 2.90 5.51 16.74
N PRO A 25 1.77 4.87 17.10
CA PRO A 25 1.75 3.91 18.17
C PRO A 25 2.58 2.67 17.79
N ASP A 26 3.25 2.04 18.75
CA ASP A 26 4.12 0.88 18.50
C ASP A 26 3.32 -0.34 18.00
N THR A 27 2.03 -0.42 18.34
CA THR A 27 1.12 -1.52 17.96
C THR A 27 -0.27 -1.01 17.61
N ASN A 28 -1.00 -1.80 16.84
CA ASN A 28 -2.41 -1.56 16.52
C ASN A 28 -3.32 -1.79 17.73
N SER A 29 -4.62 -1.52 17.59
CA SER A 29 -5.62 -1.71 18.64
C SER A 29 -5.71 -3.16 19.17
N PHE A 30 -5.12 -4.13 18.47
CA PHE A 30 -5.05 -5.55 18.82
C PHE A 30 -3.70 -5.97 19.41
N GLY A 31 -2.73 -5.05 19.53
CA GLY A 31 -1.41 -5.33 20.08
C GLY A 31 -0.42 -5.94 19.08
N HIS A 32 -0.70 -5.91 17.78
CA HIS A 32 0.22 -6.37 16.73
C HIS A 32 1.05 -5.21 16.18
N ASN A 33 2.27 -5.52 15.73
CA ASN A 33 3.11 -4.58 14.97
C ASN A 33 2.42 -4.22 13.66
N PHE A 34 2.60 -2.99 13.18
CA PHE A 34 2.12 -2.57 11.88
C PHE A 34 3.02 -3.10 10.76
N ARG A 35 2.41 -3.56 9.66
CA ARG A 35 3.11 -3.96 8.42
C ARG A 35 4.22 -5.00 8.63
N ASP A 36 3.97 -5.97 9.50
CA ASP A 36 4.92 -7.05 9.79
C ASP A 36 4.72 -8.22 8.81
N TYR A 37 5.52 -8.22 7.74
CA TYR A 37 5.47 -9.27 6.71
C TYR A 37 6.17 -10.58 7.12
N ASP A 38 6.95 -10.54 8.21
CA ASP A 38 7.71 -11.69 8.73
C ASP A 38 7.04 -12.34 9.95
N ALA A 39 6.06 -11.66 10.56
CA ALA A 39 5.28 -12.21 11.67
C ALA A 39 4.51 -13.47 11.27
N GLU A 40 4.67 -14.53 12.06
CA GLU A 40 3.85 -15.73 11.93
C GLU A 40 2.39 -15.41 12.23
N GLY A 41 1.53 -15.44 11.20
CA GLY A 41 0.11 -15.12 11.31
C GLY A 41 -0.72 -15.80 10.24
N ALA A 42 -2.04 -15.88 10.45
CA ALA A 42 -2.95 -16.57 9.53
C ALA A 42 -2.98 -15.94 8.12
N ARG A 43 -2.73 -14.63 8.00
CA ARG A 43 -2.68 -13.90 6.72
C ARG A 43 -1.32 -14.02 6.01
N GLN A 44 -0.22 -14.30 6.73
CA GLN A 44 1.14 -14.23 6.19
C GLN A 44 1.32 -15.06 4.90
N PRO A 45 0.87 -16.33 4.82
CA PRO A 45 1.02 -17.11 3.59
C PRO A 45 0.23 -16.55 2.41
N GLY A 46 -0.92 -15.92 2.69
CA GLY A 46 -1.76 -15.26 1.70
C GLY A 46 -1.10 -14.00 1.15
N VAL A 47 -0.61 -13.13 2.04
CA VAL A 47 0.09 -11.89 1.69
C VAL A 47 1.38 -12.17 0.92
N GLU A 48 2.16 -13.16 1.36
CA GLU A 48 3.38 -13.55 0.64
C GLU A 48 3.08 -14.08 -0.77
N ASN A 49 2.08 -14.95 -0.92
CA ASN A 49 1.67 -15.45 -2.24
C ASN A 49 1.08 -14.33 -3.11
N PHE A 50 0.33 -13.39 -2.53
CA PHE A 50 -0.13 -12.19 -3.21
C PHE A 50 1.05 -11.43 -3.82
N TYR A 51 2.04 -11.08 -2.98
CA TYR A 51 3.19 -10.30 -3.44
C TYR A 51 4.02 -11.07 -4.46
N ARG A 52 4.21 -12.38 -4.28
CA ARG A 52 4.85 -13.23 -5.30
C ARG A 52 4.16 -13.09 -6.66
N ILE A 53 2.84 -13.24 -6.73
CA ILE A 53 2.10 -13.13 -8.00
C ILE A 53 2.18 -11.70 -8.56
N ASN A 54 2.04 -10.68 -7.72
CA ASN A 54 2.19 -9.28 -8.12
C ASN A 54 3.57 -9.05 -8.76
N HIS A 55 4.64 -9.45 -8.07
CA HIS A 55 6.02 -9.24 -8.49
C HIS A 55 6.37 -9.96 -9.79
N ILE A 56 5.77 -11.13 -10.04
CA ILE A 56 5.96 -11.88 -11.29
C ILE A 56 5.28 -11.18 -12.47
N ASN A 57 4.08 -10.61 -12.26
CA ASN A 57 3.20 -10.19 -13.35
C ASN A 57 3.18 -8.67 -13.61
N GLN A 58 3.71 -7.85 -12.71
CA GLN A 58 3.86 -6.41 -12.89
C GLN A 58 5.16 -6.09 -13.66
N TYR A 59 5.15 -6.38 -14.96
CA TYR A 59 6.24 -6.00 -15.89
C TYR A 59 5.83 -4.80 -16.75
N TYR A 60 6.81 -4.11 -17.32
CA TYR A 60 6.68 -2.81 -17.99
C TYR A 60 5.58 -2.81 -19.06
N ASP A 61 5.55 -3.80 -19.93
CA ASP A 61 4.54 -3.90 -21.00
C ASP A 61 3.13 -4.17 -20.45
N PHE A 62 2.98 -4.96 -19.38
CA PHE A 62 1.70 -5.13 -18.71
C PHE A 62 1.19 -3.79 -18.19
N VAL A 63 2.02 -3.07 -17.43
CA VAL A 63 1.64 -1.79 -16.83
C VAL A 63 1.26 -0.74 -17.88
N LYS A 64 2.00 -0.65 -19.00
CA LYS A 64 1.65 0.26 -20.10
C LYS A 64 0.27 -0.05 -20.68
N ARG A 65 -0.04 -1.32 -20.95
CA ARG A 65 -1.36 -1.74 -21.46
C ARG A 65 -2.47 -1.38 -20.49
N MET A 66 -2.26 -1.66 -19.20
CA MET A 66 -3.25 -1.36 -18.16
C MET A 66 -3.51 0.14 -18.03
N ARG A 67 -2.47 0.97 -18.02
CA ARG A 67 -2.64 2.44 -18.02
C ARG A 67 -3.35 2.94 -19.27
N GLU A 68 -3.05 2.40 -20.45
CA GLU A 68 -3.75 2.77 -21.69
C GLU A 68 -5.23 2.36 -21.66
N GLU A 69 -5.55 1.18 -21.14
CA GLU A 69 -6.92 0.69 -21.06
C GLU A 69 -7.75 1.50 -20.06
N TYR A 70 -7.26 1.64 -18.83
CA TYR A 70 -8.03 2.20 -17.72
C TYR A 70 -7.95 3.73 -17.67
N GLY A 71 -6.94 4.35 -18.28
CA GLY A 71 -6.84 5.80 -18.45
C GLY A 71 -7.90 6.40 -19.39
N LYS A 72 -8.75 5.57 -20.02
CA LYS A 72 -9.88 6.02 -20.84
C LYS A 72 -11.11 6.42 -20.02
N PHE A 73 -11.18 6.00 -18.75
CA PHE A 73 -12.28 6.32 -17.82
C PHE A 73 -13.69 6.08 -18.41
N ASN A 74 -13.87 5.00 -19.17
CA ASN A 74 -15.09 4.72 -19.92
C ASN A 74 -15.80 3.42 -19.51
N LYS A 75 -15.55 2.95 -18.27
CA LYS A 75 -16.12 1.70 -17.76
C LYS A 75 -17.53 1.92 -17.20
N VAL A 76 -17.66 2.82 -16.23
CA VAL A 76 -18.93 3.13 -15.53
C VAL A 76 -18.94 4.59 -15.10
N GLU A 77 -20.12 5.20 -15.05
CA GLU A 77 -20.37 6.51 -14.44
C GLU A 77 -21.15 6.29 -13.14
N MET A 78 -20.64 6.79 -12.01
CA MET A 78 -21.28 6.69 -10.70
C MET A 78 -20.76 7.78 -9.76
N SER A 79 -21.49 8.01 -8.67
CA SER A 79 -21.09 8.90 -7.59
C SER A 79 -19.99 8.29 -6.71
N ILE A 80 -19.31 9.14 -5.95
CA ILE A 80 -18.29 8.71 -4.97
C ILE A 80 -18.88 7.72 -3.95
N TRP A 81 -20.10 7.96 -3.48
CA TRP A 81 -20.73 7.08 -2.50
C TRP A 81 -21.07 5.71 -3.08
N GLU A 82 -21.54 5.65 -4.33
CA GLU A 82 -21.75 4.38 -5.02
C GLU A 82 -20.42 3.61 -5.19
N CYS A 83 -19.30 4.29 -5.49
CA CYS A 83 -17.98 3.66 -5.48
C CYS A 83 -17.64 3.06 -4.10
N CYS A 84 -17.87 3.82 -3.01
CA CYS A 84 -17.65 3.32 -1.65
C CYS A 84 -18.49 2.06 -1.38
N GLU A 85 -19.76 2.06 -1.78
CA GLU A 85 -20.67 0.93 -1.55
C GLU A 85 -20.26 -0.33 -2.31
N LEU A 86 -19.63 -0.23 -3.48
CA LEU A 86 -19.06 -1.39 -4.19
C LEU A 86 -17.91 -2.05 -3.42
N LEU A 87 -17.27 -1.33 -2.51
CA LEU A 87 -16.14 -1.81 -1.71
C LEU A 87 -16.57 -2.49 -0.40
N ASN A 88 -17.88 -2.63 -0.13
CA ASN A 88 -18.44 -3.38 1.01
C ASN A 88 -18.03 -4.87 1.05
N HIS A 89 -17.63 -5.43 -0.09
CA HIS A 89 -17.29 -6.86 -0.21
C HIS A 89 -15.82 -7.09 -0.59
N VAL A 90 -15.01 -6.02 -0.59
CA VAL A 90 -13.59 -6.09 -0.92
C VAL A 90 -12.80 -6.15 0.37
N VAL A 91 -12.00 -7.21 0.52
CA VAL A 91 -10.97 -7.34 1.55
C VAL A 91 -9.62 -7.39 0.85
N ASP A 92 -8.69 -6.54 1.29
CA ASP A 92 -7.37 -6.39 0.68
C ASP A 92 -6.45 -7.57 1.04
N GLU A 93 -6.12 -8.41 0.05
CA GLU A 93 -5.25 -9.57 0.24
C GLU A 93 -3.77 -9.22 0.46
N SER A 94 -3.37 -7.98 0.17
CA SER A 94 -1.99 -7.51 0.37
C SER A 94 -1.73 -6.96 1.76
N ASP A 95 -2.80 -6.65 2.50
CA ASP A 95 -2.74 -6.04 3.81
C ASP A 95 -2.55 -7.11 4.91
N PRO A 96 -1.44 -7.08 5.67
CA PRO A 96 -1.24 -7.99 6.79
C PRO A 96 -2.03 -7.61 8.05
N ASP A 97 -2.53 -6.37 8.13
CA ASP A 97 -3.11 -5.76 9.33
C ASP A 97 -4.64 -5.79 9.32
N LEU A 98 -5.28 -5.69 8.15
CA LEU A 98 -6.74 -5.54 8.00
C LEU A 98 -7.44 -6.76 7.39
N ASP A 99 -8.58 -7.15 7.97
CA ASP A 99 -9.51 -8.16 7.41
C ASP A 99 -10.94 -7.60 7.28
N GLU A 100 -11.10 -6.28 7.47
CA GLU A 100 -12.39 -5.59 7.37
C GLU A 100 -12.68 -5.17 5.92
N PRO A 101 -13.97 -5.00 5.55
CA PRO A 101 -14.35 -4.43 4.28
C PRO A 101 -13.67 -3.08 4.02
N GLN A 102 -13.24 -2.89 2.78
CA GLN A 102 -12.49 -1.71 2.37
C GLN A 102 -13.22 -0.38 2.63
N ILE A 103 -14.56 -0.36 2.58
CA ILE A 103 -15.33 0.84 2.94
C ILE A 103 -15.10 1.30 4.40
N GLU A 104 -14.88 0.36 5.33
CA GLU A 104 -14.63 0.66 6.74
C GLU A 104 -13.30 1.40 6.87
N HIS A 105 -12.26 0.96 6.16
CA HIS A 105 -10.97 1.64 6.09
C HIS A 105 -11.08 3.07 5.53
N LEU A 106 -11.89 3.27 4.47
CA LEU A 106 -12.11 4.62 3.91
C LEU A 106 -12.70 5.57 4.96
N LEU A 107 -13.73 5.10 5.68
CA LEU A 107 -14.40 5.90 6.72
C LEU A 107 -13.51 6.11 7.95
N GLN A 108 -12.79 5.07 8.39
CA GLN A 108 -11.84 5.15 9.51
C GLN A 108 -10.74 6.17 9.22
N THR A 109 -10.15 6.13 8.02
CA THR A 109 -9.11 7.07 7.60
C THR A 109 -9.66 8.49 7.52
N ALA A 110 -10.82 8.68 6.88
CA ALA A 110 -11.43 10.00 6.74
C ALA A 110 -11.81 10.62 8.10
N GLU A 111 -12.39 9.85 9.02
CA GLU A 111 -12.77 10.33 10.35
C GLU A 111 -11.56 10.59 11.26
N ALA A 112 -10.49 9.80 11.15
CA ALA A 112 -9.25 10.05 11.87
C ALA A 112 -8.62 11.39 11.42
N ILE A 113 -8.49 11.60 10.11
CA ILE A 113 -8.00 12.87 9.57
C ILE A 113 -8.93 14.02 9.95
N ARG A 114 -10.25 13.85 9.88
CA ARG A 114 -11.22 14.88 10.26
C ARG A 114 -11.05 15.32 11.72
N LYS A 115 -10.73 14.38 12.60
CA LYS A 115 -10.49 14.65 14.03
C LYS A 115 -9.18 15.42 14.25
N ASP A 116 -8.12 15.04 13.56
CA ASP A 116 -6.78 15.62 13.75
C ASP A 116 -6.60 16.95 13.00
N TYR A 117 -7.28 17.11 11.86
CA TYR A 117 -7.21 18.28 10.98
C TYR A 117 -8.60 18.86 10.68
N PRO A 118 -9.35 19.34 11.69
CA PRO A 118 -10.77 19.68 11.53
C PRO A 118 -11.10 20.78 10.52
N ASN A 119 -10.12 21.59 10.12
CA ASN A 119 -10.29 22.69 9.17
C ASN A 119 -9.81 22.38 7.74
N GLU A 120 -9.27 21.18 7.49
CA GLU A 120 -8.73 20.77 6.19
C GLU A 120 -9.71 19.81 5.48
N ASP A 121 -10.86 20.33 5.07
CA ASP A 121 -11.96 19.56 4.46
C ASP A 121 -11.52 18.74 3.23
N TRP A 122 -10.66 19.31 2.39
CA TRP A 122 -10.08 18.62 1.25
C TRP A 122 -9.29 17.37 1.65
N LEU A 123 -8.62 17.38 2.82
CA LEU A 123 -7.82 16.25 3.30
C LEU A 123 -8.73 15.13 3.81
N HIS A 124 -9.89 15.47 4.38
CA HIS A 124 -10.92 14.49 4.77
C HIS A 124 -11.44 13.77 3.54
N LEU A 125 -11.72 14.53 2.47
CA LEU A 125 -12.15 13.97 1.20
C LEU A 125 -11.05 13.13 0.55
N THR A 126 -9.79 13.60 0.54
CA THR A 126 -8.65 12.82 0.03
C THR A 126 -8.55 11.47 0.73
N ALA A 127 -8.70 11.43 2.06
CA ALA A 127 -8.74 10.17 2.81
C ALA A 127 -9.95 9.30 2.47
N LEU A 128 -11.12 9.87 2.20
CA LEU A 128 -12.27 9.07 1.80
C LEU A 128 -12.08 8.44 0.42
N ILE A 129 -11.41 9.13 -0.51
CA ILE A 129 -11.32 8.69 -1.92
C ILE A 129 -10.04 7.93 -2.28
N HIS A 130 -9.03 7.90 -1.39
CA HIS A 130 -7.68 7.44 -1.74
C HIS A 130 -7.64 6.02 -2.34
N ASP A 131 -8.43 5.11 -1.80
CA ASP A 131 -8.44 3.70 -2.17
C ASP A 131 -9.63 3.32 -3.07
N LEU A 132 -10.38 4.30 -3.60
CA LEU A 132 -11.55 4.00 -4.42
C LEU A 132 -11.21 3.26 -5.71
N GLY A 133 -9.98 3.32 -6.20
CA GLY A 133 -9.61 2.58 -7.41
C GLY A 133 -9.64 1.06 -7.23
N LYS A 134 -9.80 0.56 -6.00
CA LYS A 134 -10.11 -0.85 -5.71
C LYS A 134 -11.42 -1.33 -6.36
N VAL A 135 -12.27 -0.43 -6.88
CA VAL A 135 -13.44 -0.78 -7.71
C VAL A 135 -13.08 -1.58 -8.96
N LEU A 136 -11.81 -1.58 -9.39
CA LEU A 136 -11.34 -2.44 -10.50
C LEU A 136 -11.52 -3.95 -10.25
N LEU A 137 -11.70 -4.36 -8.99
CA LEU A 137 -12.05 -5.74 -8.63
C LEU A 137 -13.50 -6.09 -8.99
N HIS A 138 -14.36 -5.10 -9.16
CA HIS A 138 -15.77 -5.32 -9.44
C HIS A 138 -15.98 -5.67 -10.94
N PRO A 139 -16.89 -6.60 -11.28
CA PRO A 139 -17.14 -7.02 -12.67
C PRO A 139 -17.48 -5.90 -13.64
N SER A 140 -18.15 -4.84 -13.15
CA SER A 140 -18.47 -3.67 -13.98
C SER A 140 -17.24 -2.87 -14.44
N PHE A 141 -16.09 -3.03 -13.76
CA PHE A 141 -14.85 -2.34 -14.09
C PHE A 141 -13.84 -3.22 -14.82
N GLY A 142 -13.95 -4.54 -14.71
CA GLY A 142 -13.09 -5.48 -15.42
C GLY A 142 -12.72 -6.74 -14.64
N GLU A 143 -13.08 -6.81 -13.35
CA GLU A 143 -12.77 -7.96 -12.49
C GLU A 143 -11.28 -8.30 -12.49
N LEU A 144 -10.45 -7.27 -12.29
CA LEU A 144 -9.01 -7.50 -12.22
C LEU A 144 -8.66 -8.34 -11.00
N PRO A 145 -7.62 -9.18 -11.08
CA PRO A 145 -7.12 -9.89 -9.90
C PRO A 145 -6.52 -8.89 -8.91
N GLN A 146 -6.59 -9.17 -7.60
CA GLN A 146 -6.12 -8.25 -6.55
C GLN A 146 -4.66 -7.80 -6.77
N TRP A 147 -3.78 -8.70 -7.22
CA TRP A 147 -2.37 -8.36 -7.47
C TRP A 147 -2.17 -7.24 -8.51
N ALA A 148 -3.17 -6.96 -9.35
CA ALA A 148 -3.17 -5.89 -10.34
C ALA A 148 -3.93 -4.62 -9.87
N VAL A 149 -4.34 -4.55 -8.61
CA VAL A 149 -5.19 -3.47 -8.08
C VAL A 149 -4.69 -2.93 -6.73
N VAL A 150 -4.17 -3.78 -5.85
CA VAL A 150 -3.77 -3.42 -4.47
C VAL A 150 -2.28 -3.69 -4.21
N GLY A 151 -1.84 -3.37 -3.00
CA GLY A 151 -0.47 -3.59 -2.53
C GLY A 151 0.50 -2.44 -2.78
N ASP A 152 1.70 -2.59 -2.24
CA ASP A 152 2.78 -1.61 -2.42
C ASP A 152 3.17 -1.42 -3.89
N THR A 153 3.46 -0.18 -4.25
CA THR A 153 3.86 0.18 -5.62
C THR A 153 5.36 0.40 -5.74
N TYR A 154 5.87 0.13 -6.94
CA TYR A 154 7.29 0.28 -7.26
C TYR A 154 7.46 0.70 -8.73
N PRO A 155 8.56 1.36 -9.09
CA PRO A 155 8.89 1.64 -10.49
C PRO A 155 9.05 0.36 -11.30
N VAL A 156 8.43 0.30 -12.48
CA VAL A 156 8.71 -0.73 -13.51
C VAL A 156 9.58 -0.15 -14.61
N GLY A 157 10.25 -0.97 -15.43
CA GLY A 157 11.13 -0.49 -16.51
C GLY A 157 12.51 0.01 -16.05
N CYS A 158 12.85 -0.22 -14.78
CA CYS A 158 14.19 -0.10 -14.21
C CYS A 158 14.45 -1.27 -13.23
N ALA A 159 15.68 -1.42 -12.74
CA ALA A 159 16.02 -2.47 -11.80
C ALA A 159 15.20 -2.36 -10.50
N PHE A 160 14.67 -3.48 -10.03
CA PHE A 160 13.91 -3.55 -8.78
C PHE A 160 14.81 -3.36 -7.56
N ASP A 161 14.49 -2.40 -6.70
CA ASP A 161 15.26 -2.12 -5.47
C ASP A 161 15.01 -3.19 -4.40
N LYS A 162 16.05 -3.53 -3.62
CA LYS A 162 16.00 -4.55 -2.58
C LYS A 162 15.09 -4.17 -1.40
N SER A 163 14.72 -2.90 -1.26
CA SER A 163 13.78 -2.45 -0.23
C SER A 163 12.33 -2.83 -0.52
N ILE A 164 12.01 -3.28 -1.73
CA ILE A 164 10.66 -3.72 -2.09
C ILE A 164 10.34 -5.01 -1.32
N VAL A 165 9.17 -5.05 -0.69
CA VAL A 165 8.67 -6.19 0.10
C VAL A 165 8.74 -7.47 -0.73
N HIS A 166 9.32 -8.54 -0.18
CA HIS A 166 9.52 -9.81 -0.87
C HIS A 166 10.25 -9.72 -2.23
N HIS A 167 11.30 -8.88 -2.31
CA HIS A 167 12.15 -8.68 -3.51
C HIS A 167 12.60 -9.96 -4.22
N MET A 168 12.80 -11.07 -3.49
CA MET A 168 13.28 -12.33 -4.06
C MET A 168 12.42 -12.86 -5.21
N TYR A 169 11.11 -12.58 -5.22
CA TYR A 169 10.19 -13.04 -6.24
C TYR A 169 10.34 -12.34 -7.59
N PHE A 170 11.01 -11.19 -7.66
CA PHE A 170 11.31 -10.54 -8.94
C PHE A 170 12.21 -11.38 -9.85
N GLN A 171 12.94 -12.38 -9.33
CA GLN A 171 13.76 -13.26 -10.17
C GLN A 171 12.95 -13.99 -11.25
N GLU A 172 11.65 -14.18 -11.03
CA GLU A 172 10.72 -14.80 -11.96
C GLU A 172 10.03 -13.78 -12.90
N ASN A 173 10.18 -12.48 -12.65
CA ASN A 173 9.62 -11.42 -13.51
C ASN A 173 10.40 -11.35 -14.84
N PRO A 174 9.71 -11.26 -16.00
CA PRO A 174 10.38 -11.19 -17.31
C PRO A 174 11.31 -9.97 -17.47
N ASP A 175 11.07 -8.88 -16.76
CA ASP A 175 11.90 -7.67 -16.83
C ASP A 175 13.18 -7.76 -16.01
N TYR A 176 13.28 -8.71 -15.05
CA TYR A 176 14.42 -8.82 -14.15
C TYR A 176 15.75 -9.06 -14.87
N ASN A 177 15.72 -9.89 -15.93
CA ASN A 177 16.89 -10.17 -16.77
C ASN A 177 16.85 -9.40 -18.11
N ASN A 178 15.86 -8.52 -18.31
CA ASN A 178 15.74 -7.76 -19.55
C ASN A 178 16.75 -6.60 -19.55
N THR A 179 17.72 -6.64 -20.47
CA THR A 179 18.77 -5.60 -20.59
C THR A 179 18.25 -4.17 -20.80
N ALA A 180 17.01 -4.01 -21.29
CA ALA A 180 16.38 -2.69 -21.43
C ALA A 180 15.93 -2.12 -20.07
N TYR A 181 15.63 -2.97 -19.09
CA TYR A 181 14.97 -2.60 -17.84
C TYR A 181 15.79 -2.94 -16.60
N ASN A 182 16.77 -3.83 -16.67
CA ASN A 182 17.50 -4.31 -15.49
C ASN A 182 18.68 -3.43 -15.04
N THR A 183 18.80 -2.21 -15.57
CA THR A 183 19.80 -1.23 -15.12
C THR A 183 19.19 -0.27 -14.10
N LYS A 184 20.03 0.43 -13.33
CA LYS A 184 19.60 1.35 -12.26
C LYS A 184 18.51 2.34 -12.72
N TYR A 185 18.65 2.88 -13.93
CA TYR A 185 17.68 3.83 -14.47
C TYR A 185 16.80 3.24 -15.57
N GLY A 186 17.18 2.12 -16.19
CA GLY A 186 16.39 1.46 -17.23
C GLY A 186 15.99 2.43 -18.34
N VAL A 187 14.68 2.65 -18.50
CA VAL A 187 14.12 3.60 -19.49
C VAL A 187 14.13 5.07 -19.04
N TYR A 188 14.48 5.35 -17.78
CA TYR A 188 14.39 6.68 -17.19
C TYR A 188 15.71 7.45 -17.26
N SER A 189 15.61 8.78 -17.19
CA SER A 189 16.75 9.65 -16.90
C SER A 189 16.88 9.91 -15.41
N GLU A 190 18.11 10.14 -14.94
CA GLU A 190 18.38 10.57 -13.57
C GLU A 190 17.66 11.89 -13.27
N GLY A 191 16.97 11.95 -12.12
CA GLY A 191 16.25 13.14 -11.69
C GLY A 191 15.01 13.48 -12.52
N CYS A 192 14.44 12.52 -13.27
CA CYS A 192 13.22 12.75 -14.06
C CYS A 192 11.98 13.10 -13.22
N GLY A 193 11.96 12.77 -11.93
CA GLY A 193 10.82 12.99 -11.03
C GLY A 193 9.72 11.93 -11.18
N LEU A 194 9.00 11.65 -10.09
CA LEU A 194 8.04 10.53 -10.02
C LEU A 194 6.89 10.63 -11.04
N ASN A 195 6.51 11.84 -11.45
CA ASN A 195 5.48 12.05 -12.47
C ASN A 195 5.87 11.48 -13.85
N ASN A 196 7.17 11.28 -14.09
CA ASN A 196 7.70 10.68 -15.32
C ASN A 196 8.07 9.20 -15.16
N VAL A 197 7.78 8.61 -14.00
CA VAL A 197 8.04 7.20 -13.72
C VAL A 197 6.77 6.38 -13.95
N LEU A 198 6.93 5.25 -14.65
CA LEU A 198 5.87 4.25 -14.74
C LEU A 198 5.92 3.39 -13.47
N MET A 199 4.99 3.64 -12.56
CA MET A 199 4.78 2.81 -11.36
C MET A 199 4.00 1.56 -11.72
N SER A 200 4.24 0.45 -11.01
CA SER A 200 3.41 -0.75 -11.06
C SER A 200 1.92 -0.39 -11.02
N PHE A 201 1.12 -1.15 -11.77
CA PHE A 201 -0.26 -0.76 -12.00
C PHE A 201 -1.10 -1.01 -10.75
N ILE A 202 -1.56 0.09 -10.18
CA ILE A 202 -2.76 0.20 -9.35
C ILE A 202 -3.54 1.40 -9.91
N LEU A 203 -4.86 1.44 -9.72
CA LEU A 203 -5.61 2.64 -9.99
C LEU A 203 -5.77 3.42 -8.68
N CYS A 204 -5.18 4.60 -8.61
CA CYS A 204 -5.56 5.63 -7.66
C CYS A 204 -6.22 6.76 -8.44
N PHE A 205 -7.28 7.34 -7.89
CA PHE A 205 -7.92 8.53 -8.45
C PHE A 205 -6.99 9.75 -8.24
N THR A 206 -5.96 9.89 -9.08
CA THR A 206 -5.06 11.07 -9.12
C THR A 206 -4.69 11.41 -10.54
#